data_AF-A0AAD2HN92-F1
#
_entry.id   AF-A0AAD2HN92-F1
#
_cell.length_a   1.000
_cell.length_b   1.000
_cell.length_c   1.000
_cell.angle_alpha   90.00
_cell.angle_beta   90.00
_cell.angle_gamma   90.00
#
_symmetry.space_group_name_H-M   'P 1'
#
loop_
_entity.id
_entity.type
_entity.pdbx_description
1 polymer ?
#
loop_
_entity_poly.entity_id
_entity_poly.type
_entity_poly.pdbx_seq_one_letter_code
_entity_poly.pdbx_strand_id
1 'polypeptide(L)'
;MSIDWVIEQTLTKKASKVQMSWNAPDGLDVTKRHLWAKAWNKIVIDCDFAGIWPKESSDDVANKKAAPKPRKRKATEPIPEAAVAKRTRGSRAKAAVTEADAQPSAFTVTIPAKAPNWLVTHARALSQTDLGIHYQNLVNASMRLEAAFGFFGDKYHAPVSTQSRPAALEKWVAKEGTELPKIKGSKTFATKWVAWWQSLQPDWRVLDSSGRYLKGGDVLYGKDSEWGDLDSPGPEGALTLVAGLAIWGSALKDAPESDLEWLDAVMDVSWMWEGLILSMEKERTRYPNK
;
A
#
# COMPACT_ATOMS: atom_id res chain seq x y z
N MET A 1 -30.81 11.36 20.33
CA MET A 1 -30.63 10.39 19.23
C MET A 1 -29.18 10.49 18.79
N SER A 2 -28.37 9.43 18.93
CA SER A 2 -26.92 9.52 18.66
C SER A 2 -26.65 9.66 17.16
N ILE A 3 -25.67 10.47 16.79
CA ILE A 3 -25.18 10.61 15.41
C ILE A 3 -24.78 9.24 14.84
N ASP A 4 -24.19 8.38 15.68
CA ASP A 4 -23.77 7.02 15.27
C ASP A 4 -24.95 6.15 14.85
N TRP A 5 -26.08 6.26 15.56
CA TRP A 5 -27.30 5.51 15.24
C TRP A 5 -27.93 5.97 13.93
N VAL A 6 -27.88 7.28 13.65
CA VAL A 6 -28.40 7.85 12.39
C VAL A 6 -27.50 7.45 11.21
N ILE A 7 -26.18 7.42 11.41
CA ILE A 7 -25.22 6.97 10.39
C ILE A 7 -25.43 5.47 10.10
N GLU A 8 -25.51 4.64 11.13
CA GLU A 8 -25.70 3.19 10.98
C GLU A 8 -27.02 2.88 10.24
N GLN A 9 -28.15 3.48 10.64
CA GLN A 9 -29.43 3.29 9.97
C GLN A 9 -29.45 3.79 8.52
N THR A 10 -28.70 4.85 8.21
CA THR A 10 -28.60 5.40 6.85
C THR A 10 -27.74 4.51 5.95
N LEU A 11 -26.66 3.94 6.49
CA LEU A 11 -25.78 3.02 5.76
C LEU A 11 -26.49 1.68 5.48
N THR A 12 -27.18 1.09 6.45
CA THR A 12 -27.91 -0.17 6.26
C THR A 12 -29.05 -0.04 5.25
N LYS A 13 -29.81 1.07 5.30
CA LYS A 13 -30.89 1.33 4.33
C LYS A 13 -30.39 1.59 2.92
N LYS A 14 -29.24 2.28 2.75
CA LYS A 14 -28.66 2.54 1.43
C LYS A 14 -27.96 1.32 0.83
N ALA A 15 -27.31 0.49 1.65
CA ALA A 15 -26.69 -0.76 1.19
C ALA A 15 -27.73 -1.73 0.59
N SER A 16 -28.97 -1.73 1.09
CA SER A 16 -30.06 -2.57 0.56
C SER A 16 -30.68 -2.10 -0.75
N LYS A 17 -30.38 -0.88 -1.23
CA LYS A 17 -31.12 -0.25 -2.35
C LYS A 17 -30.27 0.40 -3.44
N VAL A 18 -28.97 0.63 -3.24
CA VAL A 18 -28.12 1.35 -4.21
C VAL A 18 -26.72 0.73 -4.23
N GLN A 19 -26.16 0.58 -5.43
CA GLN A 19 -24.74 0.40 -5.71
C GLN A 19 -23.96 1.54 -5.04
N MET A 20 -23.54 1.34 -3.78
CA MET A 20 -22.88 2.40 -3.01
C MET A 20 -21.46 2.60 -3.55
N SER A 21 -21.18 3.84 -3.94
CA SER A 21 -19.85 4.32 -4.29
C SER A 21 -18.91 4.23 -3.08
N TRP A 22 -17.68 3.75 -3.32
CA TRP A 22 -16.59 3.61 -2.35
C TRP A 22 -15.97 4.95 -1.93
N ASN A 23 -16.40 6.06 -2.50
CA ASN A 23 -15.91 7.37 -2.13
C ASN A 23 -16.69 7.93 -0.94
N ALA A 24 -15.96 8.40 0.06
CA ALA A 24 -16.54 9.19 1.13
C ALA A 24 -17.33 10.37 0.52
N PRO A 25 -18.55 10.67 0.99
CA PRO A 25 -19.32 11.80 0.48
C PRO A 25 -18.49 13.09 0.44
N ASP A 26 -18.62 13.83 -0.66
CA ASP A 26 -18.00 15.14 -0.77
C ASP A 26 -18.45 16.06 0.38
N GLY A 27 -17.53 16.87 0.91
CA GLY A 27 -17.81 17.81 2.00
C GLY A 27 -17.71 17.25 3.42
N LEU A 28 -17.31 15.98 3.61
CA LEU A 28 -16.98 15.48 4.94
C LEU A 28 -15.68 16.08 5.49
N ASP A 29 -15.74 16.60 6.71
CA ASP A 29 -14.56 16.99 7.49
C ASP A 29 -13.74 15.74 7.91
N VAL A 30 -12.51 15.99 8.38
CA VAL A 30 -11.53 14.94 8.70
C VAL A 30 -12.07 13.93 9.72
N THR A 31 -12.78 14.41 10.75
CA THR A 31 -13.36 13.56 11.79
C THR A 31 -14.45 12.65 11.20
N LYS A 32 -15.29 13.18 10.33
CA LYS A 32 -16.35 12.41 9.69
C LYS A 32 -15.83 11.44 8.64
N ARG A 33 -14.74 11.75 7.94
CA ARG A 33 -14.05 10.80 7.05
C ARG A 33 -13.48 9.62 7.83
N HIS A 34 -12.90 9.88 9.00
CA HIS A 34 -12.40 8.83 9.89
C HIS A 34 -13.52 7.91 10.39
N LEU A 35 -14.65 8.48 10.81
CA LEU A 35 -15.83 7.71 11.21
C LEU A 35 -16.45 6.93 10.05
N TRP A 36 -16.47 7.52 8.85
CA TRP A 36 -16.93 6.84 7.62
C TRP A 36 -16.03 5.64 7.30
N ALA A 37 -14.71 5.80 7.37
CA ALA A 37 -13.76 4.71 7.17
C ALA A 37 -13.93 3.60 8.22
N LYS A 38 -14.11 3.95 9.50
CA LYS A 38 -14.38 2.98 10.57
C LYS A 38 -15.69 2.20 10.36
N ALA A 39 -16.77 2.91 10.02
CA ALA A 39 -18.07 2.30 9.77
C ALA A 39 -18.02 1.38 8.54
N TRP A 40 -17.31 1.80 7.49
CA TRP A 40 -17.11 0.99 6.30
C TRP A 40 -16.30 -0.28 6.59
N ASN A 41 -15.21 -0.16 7.34
CA ASN A 41 -14.38 -1.31 7.69
C ASN A 41 -15.16 -2.36 8.50
N LYS A 42 -16.05 -1.92 9.40
CA LYS A 42 -16.99 -2.80 10.11
C LYS A 42 -17.93 -3.54 9.15
N ILE A 43 -18.49 -2.84 8.16
CA ILE A 43 -19.39 -3.43 7.15
C ILE A 43 -18.66 -4.45 6.25
N VAL A 44 -17.41 -4.17 5.89
CA VAL A 44 -16.60 -5.07 5.05
C VAL A 44 -16.21 -6.35 5.81
N ILE A 45 -15.92 -6.23 7.11
CA ILE A 45 -15.56 -7.37 7.96
C ILE A 45 -16.78 -8.27 8.27
N ASP A 46 -17.97 -7.67 8.43
CA ASP A 46 -19.17 -8.40 8.88
C ASP A 46 -19.99 -9.01 7.73
N CYS A 47 -19.76 -8.63 6.46
CA CYS A 47 -20.52 -9.12 5.30
C CYS A 47 -19.73 -10.15 4.49
N ASP A 48 -20.16 -11.42 4.53
CA ASP A 48 -19.67 -12.49 3.64
C ASP A 48 -20.28 -12.32 2.23
N PHE A 49 -19.51 -11.73 1.30
CA PHE A 49 -19.98 -11.23 -0.01
C PHE A 49 -20.14 -12.28 -1.12
N ALA A 50 -20.23 -13.57 -0.79
CA ALA A 50 -20.23 -14.66 -1.78
C ALA A 50 -21.48 -14.77 -2.69
N GLY A 51 -22.51 -13.93 -2.55
CA GLY A 51 -23.84 -14.22 -3.12
C GLY A 51 -24.48 -13.21 -4.08
N ILE A 52 -23.88 -12.05 -4.37
CA ILE A 52 -24.61 -10.93 -5.01
C ILE A 52 -23.85 -10.39 -6.21
N TRP A 53 -23.96 -11.03 -7.38
CA TRP A 53 -23.64 -10.39 -8.66
C TRP A 53 -24.59 -10.83 -9.78
N PRO A 54 -25.29 -9.89 -10.46
CA PRO A 54 -26.03 -10.18 -11.67
C PRO A 54 -25.08 -10.30 -12.86
N LYS A 55 -25.40 -11.20 -13.81
CA LYS A 55 -24.69 -11.32 -15.09
C LYS A 55 -25.12 -10.18 -15.99
N GLU A 56 -24.18 -9.36 -16.46
CA GLU A 56 -24.50 -8.32 -17.44
C GLU A 56 -23.67 -8.39 -18.74
N SER A 57 -24.34 -7.86 -19.74
CA SER A 57 -24.27 -8.13 -21.17
C SER A 57 -23.09 -7.42 -21.85
N SER A 58 -22.48 -8.13 -22.80
CA SER A 58 -21.42 -7.65 -23.67
C SER A 58 -22.03 -6.92 -24.85
N ASP A 59 -21.98 -5.58 -24.88
CA ASP A 59 -21.91 -4.78 -26.09
C ASP A 59 -21.40 -3.36 -25.72
N ASP A 60 -20.75 -2.70 -26.68
CA ASP A 60 -20.16 -1.34 -26.63
C ASP A 60 -18.71 -1.18 -26.11
N VAL A 61 -17.75 -1.63 -26.94
CA VAL A 61 -16.41 -1.05 -27.03
C VAL A 61 -16.20 -0.47 -28.42
N ALA A 62 -16.08 0.86 -28.54
CA ALA A 62 -15.26 1.46 -29.59
C ALA A 62 -14.89 2.93 -29.32
N ASN A 63 -13.58 3.17 -29.50
CA ASN A 63 -13.00 4.37 -30.12
C ASN A 63 -12.64 5.55 -29.21
N LYS A 64 -11.33 5.76 -29.02
CA LYS A 64 -10.71 7.08 -29.27
C LYS A 64 -9.19 7.01 -29.45
N LYS A 65 -8.74 7.82 -30.41
CA LYS A 65 -7.43 7.89 -31.05
C LYS A 65 -6.39 8.69 -30.25
N ALA A 66 -5.12 8.36 -30.53
CA ALA A 66 -3.90 8.94 -29.99
C ALA A 66 -3.66 10.43 -30.34
N ALA A 67 -2.96 11.13 -29.45
CA ALA A 67 -2.45 12.50 -29.62
C ALA A 67 -0.92 12.58 -29.36
N PRO A 68 -0.19 13.59 -29.90
CA PRO A 68 1.24 13.51 -30.17
C PRO A 68 2.19 13.96 -29.04
N LYS A 69 3.42 13.45 -29.09
CA LYS A 69 4.54 13.67 -28.15
C LYS A 69 5.16 15.09 -28.23
N PRO A 70 5.49 15.75 -27.11
CA PRO A 70 6.25 17.01 -27.13
C PRO A 70 7.78 16.83 -27.19
N ARG A 71 8.41 17.80 -27.85
CA ARG A 71 9.84 17.94 -28.22
C ARG A 71 10.77 18.20 -27.03
N LYS A 72 11.97 17.58 -27.09
CA LYS A 72 13.14 17.83 -26.25
C LYS A 72 13.72 19.23 -26.48
N ARG A 73 13.95 20.00 -25.41
CA ARG A 73 14.83 21.18 -25.41
C ARG A 73 16.09 20.88 -24.59
N LYS A 74 17.25 21.08 -25.23
CA LYS A 74 18.58 21.14 -24.60
C LYS A 74 18.73 22.50 -23.92
N ALA A 75 19.33 22.52 -22.74
CA ALA A 75 19.85 23.74 -22.12
C ALA A 75 21.24 23.48 -21.53
N THR A 76 22.00 24.57 -21.55
CA THR A 76 23.44 24.71 -21.52
C THR A 76 23.94 24.97 -20.09
N GLU A 77 25.14 24.47 -19.78
CA GLU A 77 25.99 24.79 -18.62
C GLU A 77 27.25 25.56 -19.13
N PRO A 78 28.20 26.10 -18.31
CA PRO A 78 28.27 26.24 -16.84
C PRO A 78 28.92 27.59 -16.35
N ILE A 79 29.36 27.62 -15.05
CA ILE A 79 30.52 28.36 -14.42
C ILE A 79 30.18 29.67 -13.65
N PRO A 80 30.86 30.12 -12.54
CA PRO A 80 31.63 29.45 -11.45
C PRO A 80 31.33 29.92 -9.99
N GLU A 81 31.80 29.11 -9.02
CA GLU A 81 32.66 29.42 -7.84
C GLU A 81 32.50 30.71 -7.01
N ALA A 82 32.24 30.56 -5.70
CA ALA A 82 32.93 31.33 -4.64
C ALA A 82 32.77 30.67 -3.25
N ALA A 83 33.91 30.56 -2.56
CA ALA A 83 34.07 30.01 -1.22
C ALA A 83 33.55 30.92 -0.11
N VAL A 84 32.95 30.34 0.95
CA VAL A 84 32.86 31.00 2.26
C VAL A 84 33.12 30.00 3.40
N ALA A 85 33.86 30.51 4.38
CA ALA A 85 34.66 29.82 5.35
C ALA A 85 33.92 29.19 6.55
N LYS A 86 34.68 28.30 7.18
CA LYS A 86 34.50 27.62 8.48
C LYS A 86 34.08 28.57 9.61
N ARG A 87 33.11 28.15 10.44
CA ARG A 87 33.01 28.61 11.83
C ARG A 87 32.65 27.50 12.81
N THR A 88 33.28 27.65 13.97
CA THR A 88 33.56 26.77 15.10
C THR A 88 32.36 26.29 15.92
N ARG A 89 32.34 24.97 16.12
CA ARG A 89 32.16 24.18 17.35
C ARG A 89 31.85 24.98 18.63
N GLY A 90 30.61 24.85 19.12
CA GLY A 90 30.21 25.18 20.49
C GLY A 90 29.62 23.95 21.16
N SER A 91 30.38 23.35 22.08
CA SER A 91 29.92 22.27 22.96
C SER A 91 28.94 22.83 23.99
N ARG A 92 27.70 22.34 24.00
CA ARG A 92 26.78 22.51 25.12
C ARG A 92 26.28 21.15 25.57
N ALA A 93 26.87 20.67 26.67
CA ALA A 93 26.35 19.54 27.43
C ALA A 93 24.96 19.92 27.97
N LYS A 94 23.96 19.08 27.71
CA LYS A 94 22.69 19.09 28.44
C LYS A 94 22.16 17.67 28.59
N ALA A 95 22.11 17.27 29.86
CA ALA A 95 21.22 16.31 30.51
C ALA A 95 20.83 15.06 29.71
N ALA A 96 21.43 13.94 30.11
CA ALA A 96 20.85 12.62 29.90
C ALA A 96 19.53 12.53 30.67
N VAL A 97 18.43 12.78 29.96
CA VAL A 97 17.13 12.24 30.35
C VAL A 97 17.19 10.77 29.95
N THR A 98 17.17 9.90 30.95
CA THR A 98 16.97 8.47 30.78
C THR A 98 15.51 8.28 30.38
N GLU A 99 15.26 8.48 29.09
CA GLU A 99 14.04 8.08 28.40
C GLU A 99 14.07 6.55 28.40
N ALA A 100 13.27 5.96 29.28
CA ALA A 100 13.12 4.52 29.34
C ALA A 100 12.65 4.05 27.97
N ASP A 101 13.50 3.29 27.27
CA ASP A 101 13.24 2.64 25.99
C ASP A 101 11.93 1.83 26.12
N ALA A 102 10.82 2.45 25.75
CA ALA A 102 9.57 1.75 25.51
C ALA A 102 9.80 0.91 24.26
N GLN A 103 10.19 -0.34 24.50
CA GLN A 103 10.42 -1.30 23.44
C GLN A 103 9.17 -1.33 22.55
N PRO A 104 9.30 -1.17 21.22
CA PRO A 104 8.14 -1.13 20.33
C PRO A 104 7.34 -2.41 20.53
N SER A 105 6.04 -2.25 20.76
CA SER A 105 5.13 -3.38 20.92
C SER A 105 5.12 -4.14 19.59
N ALA A 106 5.59 -5.38 19.59
CA ALA A 106 5.44 -6.26 18.44
C ALA A 106 3.97 -6.71 18.34
N PHE A 107 3.49 -6.96 17.13
CA PHE A 107 2.16 -7.56 16.92
C PHE A 107 2.27 -8.99 16.36
N THR A 108 1.18 -9.75 16.45
CA THR A 108 1.14 -11.12 15.96
C THR A 108 0.70 -11.14 14.50
N VAL A 109 1.51 -11.77 13.65
CA VAL A 109 1.18 -12.03 12.23
C VAL A 109 0.69 -13.45 12.08
N THR A 110 -0.37 -13.65 11.30
CA THR A 110 -0.85 -14.99 10.96
C THR A 110 -0.01 -15.56 9.83
N ILE A 111 0.92 -16.44 10.17
CA ILE A 111 1.80 -17.11 9.19
C ILE A 111 1.15 -18.43 8.74
N PRO A 112 0.98 -18.67 7.43
CA PRO A 112 0.48 -19.95 6.93
C PRO A 112 1.36 -21.14 7.35
N ALA A 113 0.75 -22.28 7.68
CA ALA A 113 1.50 -23.45 8.19
C ALA A 113 2.56 -24.01 7.23
N LYS A 114 2.39 -23.80 5.92
CA LYS A 114 3.33 -24.22 4.86
C LYS A 114 4.27 -23.09 4.39
N ALA A 115 4.32 -21.99 5.14
CA ALA A 115 5.13 -20.84 4.77
C ALA A 115 6.63 -21.21 4.71
N PRO A 116 7.35 -20.80 3.65
CA PRO A 116 8.78 -20.99 3.56
C PRO A 116 9.54 -20.10 4.56
N ASN A 117 10.77 -20.48 4.89
CA ASN A 117 11.59 -19.77 5.89
C ASN A 117 11.75 -18.27 5.60
N TRP A 118 11.92 -17.88 4.33
CA TRP A 118 12.05 -16.47 3.95
C TRP A 118 10.79 -15.67 4.34
N LEU A 119 9.60 -16.24 4.16
CA LEU A 119 8.33 -15.59 4.50
C LEU A 119 8.20 -15.42 6.01
N VAL A 120 8.60 -16.44 6.78
CA VAL A 120 8.64 -16.38 8.25
C VAL A 120 9.60 -15.29 8.72
N THR A 121 10.79 -15.20 8.11
CA THR A 121 11.79 -14.17 8.42
C THR A 121 11.25 -12.78 8.14
N HIS A 122 10.68 -12.55 6.95
CA HIS A 122 10.11 -11.26 6.57
C HIS A 122 8.93 -10.88 7.48
N ALA A 123 8.00 -11.81 7.72
CA ALA A 123 6.86 -11.57 8.59
C ALA A 123 7.29 -11.16 9.99
N ARG A 124 8.29 -11.85 10.57
CA ARG A 124 8.86 -11.51 11.88
C ARG A 124 9.46 -10.11 11.89
N ALA A 125 10.24 -9.76 10.88
CA ALA A 125 10.90 -8.46 10.84
C ALA A 125 9.89 -7.31 10.61
N LEU A 126 8.83 -7.54 9.83
CA LEU A 126 7.74 -6.58 9.63
C LEU A 126 6.85 -6.42 10.88
N SER A 127 6.75 -7.44 11.72
CA SER A 127 5.91 -7.42 12.92
C SER A 127 6.58 -6.85 14.17
N GLN A 128 7.85 -6.44 14.08
CA GLN A 128 8.62 -5.88 15.19
C GLN A 128 8.14 -4.49 15.62
N THR A 129 7.48 -3.76 14.72
CA THR A 129 6.99 -2.41 14.99
C THR A 129 5.48 -2.38 14.80
N ASP A 130 4.74 -2.09 15.86
CA ASP A 130 3.32 -1.75 15.74
C ASP A 130 3.16 -0.34 15.15
N LEU A 131 2.70 -0.28 13.90
CA LEU A 131 2.39 0.95 13.18
C LEU A 131 0.87 1.17 13.06
N GLY A 132 0.08 0.47 13.88
CA GLY A 132 -1.38 0.57 13.91
C GLY A 132 -2.10 -0.48 13.05
N ILE A 133 -3.40 -0.62 13.31
CA ILE A 133 -4.22 -1.73 12.81
C ILE A 133 -4.26 -1.86 11.28
N HIS A 134 -4.21 -0.74 10.55
CA HIS A 134 -4.22 -0.77 9.08
C HIS A 134 -2.95 -1.40 8.52
N TYR A 135 -1.80 -1.13 9.14
CA TYR A 135 -0.54 -1.76 8.76
C TYR A 135 -0.52 -3.25 9.14
N GLN A 136 -1.04 -3.61 10.32
CA GLN A 136 -1.15 -5.02 10.71
C GLN A 136 -2.02 -5.80 9.73
N ASN A 137 -3.15 -5.23 9.30
CA ASN A 137 -4.02 -5.81 8.28
C ASN A 137 -3.30 -5.97 6.94
N LEU A 138 -2.52 -4.98 6.52
CA LEU A 138 -1.71 -5.05 5.31
C LEU A 138 -0.70 -6.21 5.37
N VAL A 139 0.03 -6.36 6.48
CA VAL A 139 0.99 -7.45 6.67
C VAL A 139 0.30 -8.82 6.58
N ASN A 140 -0.87 -8.97 7.22
CA ASN A 140 -1.67 -10.20 7.13
C ASN A 140 -2.21 -10.44 5.71
N ALA A 141 -2.65 -9.41 5.00
CA ALA A 141 -3.09 -9.50 3.61
C ALA A 141 -1.95 -9.97 2.70
N SER A 142 -0.71 -9.50 2.93
CA SER A 142 0.45 -9.98 2.19
C SER A 142 0.78 -11.45 2.47
N MET A 143 0.61 -11.93 3.71
CA MET A 143 0.76 -13.37 3.99
C MET A 143 -0.27 -14.22 3.22
N ARG A 144 -1.52 -13.73 3.13
CA ARG A 144 -2.58 -14.38 2.34
C ARG A 144 -2.28 -14.34 0.85
N LEU A 145 -1.74 -13.23 0.36
CA LEU A 145 -1.35 -13.09 -1.03
C LEU A 145 -0.27 -14.11 -1.40
N GLU A 146 0.82 -14.19 -0.63
CA GLU A 146 1.88 -15.18 -0.86
C GLU A 146 1.35 -16.63 -0.78
N ALA A 147 0.38 -16.88 0.11
CA ALA A 147 -0.31 -18.17 0.16
C ALA A 147 -1.20 -18.43 -1.06
N ALA A 148 -1.86 -17.41 -1.61
CA ALA A 148 -2.64 -17.52 -2.83
C ALA A 148 -1.76 -17.87 -4.03
N PHE A 149 -0.53 -17.34 -4.06
CA PHE A 149 0.55 -17.73 -4.98
C PHE A 149 1.20 -19.07 -4.63
N GLY A 150 0.75 -19.79 -3.61
CA GLY A 150 1.33 -21.10 -3.26
C GLY A 150 2.79 -21.02 -2.83
N PHE A 151 3.26 -19.86 -2.38
CA PHE A 151 4.64 -19.61 -1.97
C PHE A 151 5.68 -19.89 -3.06
N PHE A 152 5.39 -19.52 -4.32
CA PHE A 152 6.40 -19.61 -5.38
C PHE A 152 7.68 -18.90 -4.94
N GLY A 153 8.78 -19.66 -4.84
CA GLY A 153 10.09 -19.11 -4.53
C GLY A 153 10.74 -18.47 -5.76
N ASP A 154 11.99 -18.00 -5.59
CA ASP A 154 12.80 -17.23 -6.55
C ASP A 154 12.92 -17.81 -7.98
N LYS A 155 12.51 -19.06 -8.19
CA LYS A 155 12.68 -19.77 -9.46
C LYS A 155 11.66 -19.42 -10.53
N TYR A 156 10.53 -18.80 -10.17
CA TYR A 156 9.38 -18.71 -11.08
C TYR A 156 8.86 -17.30 -11.35
N HIS A 157 9.29 -16.29 -10.59
CA HIS A 157 8.78 -14.93 -10.76
C HIS A 157 9.88 -13.88 -10.74
N ALA A 158 9.69 -12.86 -11.56
CA ALA A 158 10.56 -11.70 -11.56
C ALA A 158 10.35 -10.92 -10.24
N PRO A 159 11.41 -10.33 -9.67
CA PRO A 159 11.25 -9.39 -8.59
C PRO A 159 10.40 -8.20 -9.07
N VAL A 160 9.73 -7.53 -8.14
CA VAL A 160 9.08 -6.24 -8.43
C VAL A 160 10.12 -5.32 -9.09
N SER A 161 9.69 -4.42 -9.98
CA SER A 161 10.62 -3.50 -10.64
C SER A 161 11.52 -2.77 -9.64
N THR A 162 12.82 -2.75 -9.94
CA THR A 162 13.85 -2.05 -9.15
C THR A 162 14.01 -0.60 -9.60
N GLN A 163 13.39 -0.23 -10.72
CA GLN A 163 13.47 1.11 -11.26
C GLN A 163 12.90 2.11 -10.25
N SER A 164 13.68 3.15 -9.92
CA SER A 164 13.30 4.20 -8.96
C SER A 164 13.03 3.72 -7.53
N ARG A 165 13.36 2.47 -7.19
CA ARG A 165 13.21 1.92 -5.84
C ARG A 165 14.03 2.73 -4.82
N PRO A 166 13.46 3.10 -3.67
CA PRO A 166 14.23 3.72 -2.58
C PRO A 166 15.42 2.86 -2.12
N ALA A 167 16.61 3.46 -2.02
CA ALA A 167 17.84 2.75 -1.62
C ALA A 167 17.77 2.02 -0.25
N ALA A 168 16.86 2.42 0.65
CA ALA A 168 16.67 1.68 1.90
C ALA A 168 16.05 0.30 1.63
N LEU A 169 15.21 0.15 0.60
CA LEU A 169 14.66 -1.14 0.21
C LEU A 169 15.71 -2.05 -0.43
N GLU A 170 16.66 -1.50 -1.18
CA GLU A 170 17.80 -2.28 -1.68
C GLU A 170 18.60 -2.88 -0.52
N LYS A 171 18.82 -2.11 0.55
CA LYS A 171 19.49 -2.61 1.76
C LYS A 171 18.69 -3.67 2.50
N TRP A 172 17.36 -3.55 2.50
CA TRP A 172 16.46 -4.55 3.08
C TRP A 172 16.55 -5.88 2.32
N VAL A 173 16.44 -5.82 0.99
CA VAL A 173 16.58 -7.00 0.11
C VAL A 173 17.96 -7.62 0.23
N ALA A 174 19.03 -6.82 0.24
CA ALA A 174 20.40 -7.30 0.41
C ALA A 174 20.67 -7.95 1.78
N LYS A 175 19.80 -7.71 2.77
CA LYS A 175 19.83 -8.36 4.08
C LYS A 175 18.80 -9.49 4.19
N GLU A 176 18.25 -9.97 3.08
CA GLU A 176 17.25 -11.05 3.05
C GLU A 176 16.04 -10.77 3.97
N GLY A 177 15.67 -9.50 4.08
CA GLY A 177 14.54 -9.05 4.88
C GLY A 177 14.61 -9.40 6.38
N THR A 178 15.81 -9.47 6.96
CA THR A 178 15.97 -9.76 8.39
C THR A 178 15.82 -8.55 9.30
N GLU A 179 16.09 -7.33 8.81
CA GLU A 179 16.15 -6.11 9.63
C GLU A 179 15.83 -4.84 8.84
N LEU A 180 14.84 -4.07 9.32
CA LEU A 180 14.39 -2.84 8.66
C LEU A 180 15.46 -1.73 8.76
N PRO A 181 15.93 -1.17 7.64
CA PRO A 181 16.92 -0.11 7.68
C PRO A 181 16.38 1.18 8.29
N LYS A 182 17.14 1.77 9.21
CA LYS A 182 16.84 3.10 9.78
C LYS A 182 17.11 4.20 8.76
N ILE A 183 16.17 5.13 8.61
CA ILE A 183 16.30 6.31 7.73
C ILE A 183 16.32 7.62 8.53
N LYS A 184 16.95 8.66 7.98
CA LYS A 184 17.08 9.97 8.65
C LYS A 184 16.00 11.00 8.26
N GLY A 185 15.22 10.74 7.22
CA GLY A 185 14.23 11.69 6.71
C GLY A 185 13.03 10.99 6.07
N SER A 186 11.94 10.90 6.83
CA SER A 186 10.68 10.27 6.39
C SER A 186 10.14 10.90 5.12
N LYS A 187 10.11 12.24 5.03
CA LYS A 187 9.56 12.97 3.87
C LYS A 187 10.28 12.65 2.54
N THR A 188 11.61 12.66 2.52
CA THR A 188 12.36 12.32 1.29
C THR A 188 12.16 10.86 0.90
N PHE A 189 12.05 9.97 1.89
CA PHE A 189 11.76 8.58 1.64
C PHE A 189 10.34 8.39 1.09
N ALA A 190 9.34 9.02 1.72
CA ALA A 190 7.94 9.04 1.29
C ALA A 190 7.79 9.40 -0.18
N THR A 191 8.37 10.55 -0.60
CA THR A 191 8.30 11.00 -1.99
C THR A 191 8.87 9.97 -2.97
N LYS A 192 9.99 9.35 -2.63
CA LYS A 192 10.61 8.30 -3.49
C LYS A 192 9.78 7.03 -3.49
N TRP A 193 9.25 6.63 -2.34
CA TRP A 193 8.42 5.44 -2.22
C TRP A 193 7.12 5.59 -2.99
N VAL A 194 6.43 6.74 -2.88
CA VAL A 194 5.19 7.03 -3.64
C VAL A 194 5.46 7.04 -5.13
N ALA A 195 6.54 7.68 -5.59
CA ALA A 195 6.91 7.70 -7.01
C ALA A 195 7.21 6.28 -7.54
N TRP A 196 7.87 5.45 -6.74
CA TRP A 196 8.11 4.05 -7.07
C TRP A 196 6.79 3.27 -7.12
N TRP A 197 5.94 3.39 -6.09
CA TRP A 197 4.63 2.74 -6.04
C TRP A 197 3.76 3.09 -7.25
N GLN A 198 3.72 4.36 -7.65
CA GLN A 198 3.03 4.82 -8.86
C GLN A 198 3.56 4.16 -10.13
N SER A 199 4.87 3.91 -10.23
CA SER A 199 5.46 3.27 -11.40
C SER A 199 5.12 1.78 -11.54
N LEU A 200 4.68 1.14 -10.45
CA LEU A 200 4.30 -0.27 -10.41
C LEU A 200 2.81 -0.49 -10.71
N GLN A 201 2.03 0.59 -10.77
CA GLN A 201 0.59 0.44 -10.90
C GLN A 201 0.21 -0.06 -12.29
N PRO A 202 -0.74 -1.00 -12.36
CA PRO A 202 -1.19 -1.48 -13.65
C PRO A 202 -1.96 -0.39 -14.39
N ASP A 203 -1.89 -0.43 -15.73
CA ASP A 203 -2.40 0.62 -16.62
C ASP A 203 -3.91 0.88 -16.49
N TRP A 204 -4.67 -0.08 -15.96
CA TRP A 204 -6.10 0.06 -15.73
C TRP A 204 -6.44 0.94 -14.52
N ARG A 205 -5.47 1.29 -13.66
CA ARG A 205 -5.72 2.20 -12.54
C ARG A 205 -5.88 3.62 -13.04
N VAL A 206 -7.01 4.23 -12.67
CA VAL A 206 -7.31 5.62 -13.03
C VAL A 206 -6.94 6.54 -11.87
N LEU A 207 -6.25 7.64 -12.19
CA LEU A 207 -5.98 8.74 -11.26
C LEU A 207 -7.15 9.73 -11.26
N ASP A 208 -7.48 10.23 -10.08
CA ASP A 208 -8.39 11.35 -9.91
C ASP A 208 -7.71 12.68 -10.26
N SER A 209 -8.47 13.77 -10.21
CA SER A 209 -7.94 15.12 -10.48
C SER A 209 -6.89 15.59 -9.47
N SER A 210 -6.76 14.92 -8.33
CA SER A 210 -5.73 15.18 -7.32
C SER A 210 -4.47 14.34 -7.50
N GLY A 211 -4.42 13.47 -8.52
CA GLY A 211 -3.30 12.57 -8.75
C GLY A 211 -3.27 11.39 -7.77
N ARG A 212 -4.41 11.05 -7.16
CA ARG A 212 -4.58 9.84 -6.34
C ARG A 212 -5.33 8.79 -7.11
N TYR A 213 -4.97 7.53 -6.92
CA TYR A 213 -5.67 6.46 -7.60
C TYR A 213 -7.08 6.30 -7.04
N LEU A 214 -8.05 6.17 -7.94
CA LEU A 214 -9.42 5.87 -7.59
C LEU A 214 -9.51 4.43 -7.05
N LYS A 215 -10.29 4.27 -5.98
CA LYS A 215 -10.65 2.96 -5.42
C LYS A 215 -12.06 2.61 -5.91
N GLY A 216 -12.19 1.48 -6.61
CA GLY A 216 -13.47 0.99 -7.14
C GLY A 216 -13.90 1.53 -8.51
N GLY A 217 -14.98 0.96 -9.05
CA GLY A 217 -15.57 1.21 -10.38
C GLY A 217 -16.11 -0.08 -11.00
N ASP A 218 -16.92 -0.02 -12.07
CA ASP A 218 -17.45 -1.22 -12.77
C ASP A 218 -16.35 -2.11 -13.37
N VAL A 219 -15.12 -1.58 -13.42
CA VAL A 219 -13.87 -2.27 -13.75
C VAL A 219 -13.16 -2.68 -12.45
N LEU A 220 -13.87 -3.31 -11.52
CA LEU A 220 -13.29 -3.92 -10.32
C LEU A 220 -12.32 -5.02 -10.79
N TYR A 221 -11.04 -4.68 -10.81
CA TYR A 221 -9.93 -5.56 -11.15
C TYR A 221 -9.99 -6.06 -12.60
N GLY A 222 -10.03 -5.12 -13.56
CA GLY A 222 -9.92 -5.28 -15.02
C GLY A 222 -10.26 -6.65 -15.63
N LYS A 223 -11.16 -6.68 -16.61
CA LYS A 223 -11.46 -7.92 -17.34
C LYS A 223 -10.17 -8.51 -17.93
N ASP A 224 -9.72 -9.65 -17.37
CA ASP A 224 -8.47 -10.34 -17.73
C ASP A 224 -7.17 -9.54 -17.40
N SER A 225 -7.19 -8.74 -16.32
CA SER A 225 -6.18 -7.73 -16.04
C SER A 225 -4.78 -8.29 -15.74
N GLU A 226 -3.84 -7.93 -16.61
CA GLU A 226 -2.41 -7.99 -16.35
C GLU A 226 -2.10 -7.07 -15.15
N TRP A 227 -1.81 -7.66 -13.99
CA TRP A 227 -1.40 -6.94 -12.78
C TRP A 227 0.01 -6.34 -12.89
N GLY A 228 0.68 -6.57 -14.03
CA GLY A 228 1.98 -6.01 -14.36
C GLY A 228 3.02 -6.39 -13.31
N ASP A 229 3.78 -5.41 -12.84
CA ASP A 229 4.83 -5.60 -11.84
C ASP A 229 4.31 -6.09 -10.47
N LEU A 230 3.00 -6.00 -10.21
CA LEU A 230 2.41 -6.49 -8.97
C LEU A 230 2.18 -8.02 -8.97
N ASP A 231 2.24 -8.67 -10.13
CA ASP A 231 2.19 -10.14 -10.26
C ASP A 231 3.56 -10.79 -9.98
N SER A 232 4.20 -10.34 -8.90
CA SER A 232 5.57 -10.70 -8.53
C SER A 232 5.58 -11.28 -7.11
N PRO A 233 5.21 -12.56 -6.92
CA PRO A 233 5.31 -13.23 -5.62
C PRO A 233 6.76 -13.50 -5.22
N GLY A 234 6.96 -13.86 -3.96
CA GLY A 234 8.24 -14.31 -3.43
C GLY A 234 8.99 -13.27 -2.59
N PRO A 235 10.25 -13.56 -2.21
CA PRO A 235 11.00 -12.76 -1.24
C PRO A 235 11.17 -11.29 -1.64
N GLU A 236 11.40 -11.02 -2.92
CA GLU A 236 11.58 -9.67 -3.46
C GLU A 236 10.28 -9.05 -3.99
N GLY A 237 9.17 -9.74 -3.75
CA GLY A 237 7.85 -9.43 -4.26
C GLY A 237 7.08 -8.39 -3.43
N ALA A 238 5.82 -8.75 -3.14
CA ALA A 238 4.86 -7.96 -2.39
C ALA A 238 5.40 -7.42 -1.05
N LEU A 239 6.21 -8.21 -0.34
CA LEU A 239 6.74 -7.83 0.97
C LEU A 239 7.78 -6.70 0.91
N THR A 240 8.41 -6.48 -0.25
CA THR A 240 9.31 -5.33 -0.44
C THR A 240 8.52 -4.01 -0.33
N LEU A 241 7.27 -3.98 -0.82
CA LEU A 241 6.39 -2.81 -0.70
C LEU A 241 6.02 -2.55 0.76
N VAL A 242 5.62 -3.61 1.48
CA VAL A 242 5.24 -3.55 2.90
C VAL A 242 6.43 -3.15 3.77
N ALA A 243 7.63 -3.64 3.47
CA ALA A 243 8.87 -3.21 4.13
C ALA A 243 9.11 -1.71 3.93
N GLY A 244 8.81 -1.17 2.74
CA GLY A 244 8.96 0.26 2.47
C GLY A 244 8.02 1.10 3.35
N LEU A 245 6.77 0.67 3.47
CA LEU A 245 5.81 1.29 4.38
C LEU A 245 6.23 1.15 5.84
N ALA A 246 6.83 0.02 6.24
CA ALA A 246 7.36 -0.19 7.57
C ALA A 246 8.51 0.79 7.90
N ILE A 247 9.45 0.95 6.96
CA ILE A 247 10.59 1.88 7.05
C ILE A 247 10.08 3.32 7.16
N TRP A 248 9.10 3.70 6.33
CA TRP A 248 8.49 5.03 6.37
C TRP A 248 7.79 5.25 7.71
N GLY A 249 6.85 4.37 8.09
CA GLY A 249 6.06 4.50 9.31
C GLY A 249 6.95 4.55 10.56
N SER A 250 7.98 3.72 10.63
CA SER A 250 8.94 3.72 11.75
C SER A 250 9.77 5.02 11.86
N ALA A 251 9.83 5.82 10.79
CA ALA A 251 10.53 7.10 10.79
C ALA A 251 9.61 8.28 11.16
N LEU A 252 8.31 8.05 11.33
CA LEU A 252 7.36 9.04 11.85
C LEU A 252 7.49 9.06 13.37
N LYS A 253 7.81 10.24 13.92
CA LYS A 253 8.27 10.36 15.31
C LYS A 253 7.18 10.17 16.36
N ASP A 254 5.90 10.30 16.00
CA ASP A 254 4.75 10.09 16.86
C ASP A 254 3.56 9.62 16.02
N ALA A 255 2.94 8.50 16.41
CA ALA A 255 1.70 7.94 15.84
C ALA A 255 1.64 7.94 14.29
N PRO A 256 2.24 6.94 13.60
CA PRO A 256 2.24 6.88 12.14
C PRO A 256 0.82 6.92 11.53
N GLU A 257 -0.20 6.42 12.23
CA GLU A 257 -1.60 6.55 11.79
C GLU A 257 -2.12 7.98 11.68
N SER A 258 -1.42 8.96 12.27
CA SER A 258 -1.75 10.39 12.17
C SER A 258 -1.20 11.02 10.89
N ASP A 259 -0.26 10.36 10.20
CA ASP A 259 0.24 10.78 8.90
C ASP A 259 -0.69 10.26 7.80
N LEU A 260 -1.51 11.17 7.27
CA LEU A 260 -2.50 10.84 6.25
C LEU A 260 -1.90 10.31 4.95
N GLU A 261 -0.69 10.73 4.58
CA GLU A 261 -0.03 10.30 3.35
C GLU A 261 0.44 8.85 3.47
N TRP A 262 1.06 8.52 4.60
CA TRP A 262 1.45 7.15 4.91
C TRP A 262 0.23 6.24 5.04
N LEU A 263 -0.81 6.67 5.74
CA LEU A 263 -2.04 5.88 5.91
C LEU A 263 -2.75 5.65 4.56
N ASP A 264 -2.85 6.68 3.72
CA ASP A 264 -3.43 6.55 2.37
C ASP A 264 -2.64 5.51 1.55
N ALA A 265 -1.31 5.51 1.64
CA ALA A 265 -0.46 4.52 0.99
C ALA A 265 -0.68 3.10 1.52
N VAL A 266 -0.74 2.90 2.84
CA VAL A 266 -1.06 1.59 3.46
C VAL A 266 -2.40 1.07 2.98
N MET A 267 -3.42 1.94 2.97
CA MET A 267 -4.76 1.60 2.53
C MET A 267 -4.85 1.34 1.02
N ASP A 268 -3.98 1.95 0.23
CA ASP A 268 -3.92 1.74 -1.22
C ASP A 268 -3.28 0.40 -1.56
N VAL A 269 -2.14 0.07 -0.95
CA VAL A 269 -1.49 -1.25 -1.13
C VAL A 269 -2.39 -2.38 -0.64
N SER A 270 -3.08 -2.19 0.50
CA SER A 270 -4.03 -3.19 1.02
C SER A 270 -5.13 -3.51 0.01
N TRP A 271 -5.71 -2.46 -0.59
CA TRP A 271 -6.74 -2.60 -1.61
C TRP A 271 -6.23 -3.32 -2.87
N MET A 272 -4.98 -3.08 -3.28
CA MET A 272 -4.35 -3.80 -4.40
C MET A 272 -4.14 -5.28 -4.10
N TRP A 273 -3.70 -5.64 -2.89
CA TRP A 273 -3.57 -7.03 -2.48
C TRP A 273 -4.89 -7.78 -2.41
N GLU A 274 -5.93 -7.15 -1.87
CA GLU A 274 -7.27 -7.74 -1.86
C GLU A 274 -7.76 -8.01 -3.28
N GLY A 275 -7.56 -7.06 -4.20
CA GLY A 275 -7.91 -7.22 -5.60
C GLY A 275 -7.18 -8.37 -6.29
N LEU A 276 -5.87 -8.46 -6.08
CA LEU A 276 -5.03 -9.49 -6.69
C LEU A 276 -5.40 -10.88 -6.16
N ILE A 277 -5.65 -11.01 -4.85
CA ILE A 277 -6.15 -12.26 -4.25
C ILE A 277 -7.48 -12.66 -4.90
N LEU A 278 -8.43 -11.74 -5.02
CA LEU A 278 -9.74 -12.01 -5.61
C LEU A 278 -9.64 -12.41 -7.09
N SER A 279 -8.75 -11.79 -7.87
CA SER A 279 -8.55 -12.19 -9.27
C SER A 279 -7.99 -13.60 -9.38
N MET A 280 -7.04 -13.98 -8.51
CA MET A 280 -6.47 -15.33 -8.51
C MET A 280 -7.51 -16.39 -8.11
N GLU A 281 -8.36 -16.10 -7.13
CA GLU A 281 -9.46 -16.99 -6.74
C GLU A 281 -10.47 -17.18 -7.87
N LYS A 282 -10.78 -16.10 -8.60
CA LYS A 282 -11.64 -16.14 -9.78
C LYS A 282 -11.03 -16.97 -10.92
N GLU A 283 -9.73 -16.88 -11.15
CA GLU A 283 -9.06 -17.70 -12.16
C GLU A 283 -9.04 -19.19 -11.78
N ARG A 284 -8.77 -19.49 -10.50
CA ARG A 284 -8.80 -20.87 -9.98
C ARG A 284 -10.19 -21.50 -10.12
N THR A 285 -11.25 -20.73 -9.87
CA THR A 285 -12.63 -21.22 -10.04
C THR A 285 -13.04 -21.35 -11.52
N ARG A 286 -12.52 -20.47 -12.40
CA ARG A 286 -12.74 -20.54 -13.86
C ARG A 286 -12.04 -21.77 -14.47
N TYR A 287 -10.88 -22.16 -13.93
CA TYR A 287 -10.06 -23.27 -14.45
C TYR A 287 -9.60 -24.24 -13.34
N PRO A 288 -10.50 -25.05 -12.77
CA PRO A 288 -10.21 -25.88 -11.59
C PRO A 288 -9.24 -27.06 -11.83
N ASN A 289 -8.87 -27.33 -13.09
CA ASN A 289 -8.05 -28.49 -13.48
C ASN A 289 -6.66 -28.09 -14.05
N LYS A 290 -6.26 -26.83 -13.90
CA LYS A 290 -4.88 -26.36 -14.17
C LYS A 290 -4.12 -26.23 -12.86
#